data_AF-A0A7L1H437-F1
#
_entry.id   AF-A0A7L1H437-F1
#
_cell.length_a   1.000
_cell.length_b   1.000
_cell.length_c   1.000
_cell.angle_alpha   90.00
_cell.angle_beta   90.00
_cell.angle_gamma   90.00
#
_symmetry.space_group_name_H-M   'P 1'
#
loop_
_entity.id
_entity.type
_entity.pdbx_description
1 polymer ?
#
loop_
_entity_poly.entity_id
_entity_poly.type
_entity_poly.pdbx_seq_one_letter_code
_entity_poly.pdbx_strand_id
1 'polypeptide(L)'
;LCCGINTESLPPQCVLTGKWINDLGSTMTIGAVNGEGNFNGFYHTAVTATNNKIKVSPLQGSQQRTNQKNHPTFGFTVNWTFSDSVTVFTGQCFVDENGKEVLKTM
;
A
#
# COMPACT_ATOMS: atom_id res chain seq x y z
N LEU A 1 -43.63 -12.46 9.46
CA LEU A 1 -42.52 -11.63 9.95
C LEU A 1 -41.22 -12.33 9.54
N CYS A 2 -40.47 -11.75 8.61
CA CYS A 2 -39.18 -12.29 8.19
C CYS A 2 -38.07 -11.60 8.99
N CYS A 3 -37.27 -12.38 9.73
CA CYS A 3 -36.02 -11.90 10.31
C CYS A 3 -34.97 -11.82 9.21
N GLY A 4 -34.59 -10.60 8.82
CA GLY A 4 -33.41 -10.37 7.99
C GLY A 4 -32.15 -10.65 8.80
N ILE A 5 -31.35 -11.60 8.34
CA ILE A 5 -29.97 -11.76 8.79
C ILE A 5 -29.17 -10.58 8.23
N ASN A 6 -28.84 -9.61 9.09
CA ASN A 6 -27.81 -8.64 8.78
C ASN A 6 -26.47 -9.38 8.72
N THR A 7 -26.09 -9.83 7.52
CA THR A 7 -24.70 -10.20 7.24
C THR A 7 -23.90 -8.90 7.21
N GLU A 8 -23.42 -8.46 8.37
CA GLU A 8 -22.42 -7.42 8.45
C GLU A 8 -21.15 -7.98 7.80
N SER A 9 -20.93 -7.64 6.52
CA SER A 9 -19.76 -8.10 5.78
C SER A 9 -18.51 -7.56 6.46
N LEU A 10 -17.56 -8.44 6.82
CA LEU A 10 -16.26 -8.02 7.31
C LEU A 10 -15.64 -6.99 6.34
N PRO A 11 -14.98 -5.94 6.85
CA PRO A 11 -14.37 -4.93 6.00
C PRO A 11 -13.41 -5.59 5.00
N PRO A 12 -13.37 -5.09 3.75
CA PRO A 12 -12.51 -5.66 2.73
C PRO A 12 -11.06 -5.58 3.19
N GLN A 13 -10.43 -6.75 3.29
CA GLN A 13 -9.02 -6.88 3.63
C GLN A 13 -8.14 -6.68 2.40
N CYS A 14 -6.89 -6.30 2.65
CA CYS A 14 -5.88 -5.96 1.68
C CYS A 14 -6.30 -4.85 0.72
N VAL A 15 -7.00 -3.84 1.24
CA VAL A 15 -7.18 -2.57 0.55
C VAL A 15 -6.00 -1.67 0.92
N LEU A 16 -5.13 -1.38 -0.05
CA LEU A 16 -3.88 -0.63 0.22
C LEU A 16 -4.08 0.79 0.77
N THR A 17 -5.28 1.38 0.61
CA THR A 17 -5.60 2.72 1.12
C THR A 17 -5.37 2.79 2.63
N GLY A 18 -4.51 3.71 3.06
CA GLY A 18 -4.17 3.85 4.47
C GLY A 18 -2.73 4.27 4.71
N LYS A 19 -2.27 4.08 5.95
CA LYS A 19 -0.91 4.37 6.38
C LYS A 19 -0.17 3.08 6.68
N TRP A 20 1.06 3.00 6.19
CA TRP A 20 1.94 1.85 6.32
C TRP A 20 3.29 2.28 6.88
N ILE A 21 3.93 1.37 7.61
CA ILE A 21 5.29 1.53 8.12
C ILE A 21 6.08 0.25 7.80
N ASN A 22 7.33 0.38 7.39
CA ASN A 22 8.22 -0.76 7.19
C ASN A 22 9.20 -0.92 8.37
N ASP A 23 9.97 -2.01 8.36
CA ASP A 23 10.90 -2.36 9.44
C ASP A 23 12.10 -1.39 9.56
N LEU A 24 12.32 -0.52 8.57
CA LEU A 24 13.32 0.56 8.62
C LEU A 24 12.75 1.86 9.21
N GLY A 25 11.46 1.90 9.56
CA GLY A 25 10.77 3.10 10.04
C GLY A 25 10.31 4.06 8.94
N SER A 26 10.41 3.68 7.67
CA SER A 26 9.87 4.47 6.56
C SER A 26 8.35 4.39 6.58
N THR A 27 7.69 5.52 6.35
CA THR A 27 6.23 5.61 6.34
C THR A 27 5.71 5.87 4.94
N MET A 28 4.53 5.32 4.66
CA MET A 28 3.86 5.47 3.38
C MET A 28 2.38 5.73 3.62
N THR A 29 1.81 6.68 2.89
CA THR A 29 0.36 6.93 2.87
C THR A 29 -0.15 6.70 1.46
N ILE A 30 -1.08 5.77 1.30
CA ILE A 30 -1.74 5.47 0.03
C ILE A 30 -3.15 6.02 0.08
N GLY A 31 -3.52 6.80 -0.94
CA GLY A 31 -4.87 7.34 -1.09
C GLY A 31 -5.89 6.29 -1.50
N ALA A 32 -7.10 6.74 -1.83
CA ALA A 32 -8.15 5.85 -2.32
C ALA A 32 -7.70 5.13 -3.60
N VAL A 33 -7.86 3.81 -3.63
CA VAL A 33 -7.68 3.03 -4.85
C VAL A 33 -8.90 3.23 -5.75
N ASN A 34 -8.68 3.70 -6.97
CA ASN A 34 -9.74 4.05 -7.90
C ASN A 34 -10.39 2.83 -8.56
N GLY A 35 -11.40 3.11 -9.40
CA GLY A 35 -12.16 2.22 -10.29
C GLY A 35 -11.37 1.32 -11.25
N GLU A 36 -10.06 1.47 -11.34
CA GLU A 36 -9.16 0.69 -12.22
C GLU A 36 -8.07 -0.03 -11.42
N GLY A 37 -7.96 0.24 -10.11
CA GLY A 37 -6.92 -0.33 -9.24
C GLY A 37 -5.74 0.62 -9.06
N ASN A 38 -5.77 1.80 -9.69
CA ASN A 38 -4.74 2.81 -9.60
C ASN A 38 -4.84 3.59 -8.30
N PHE A 39 -3.69 3.99 -7.76
CA PHE A 39 -3.61 4.81 -6.55
C PHE A 39 -2.42 5.76 -6.62
N ASN A 40 -2.54 6.85 -5.86
CA ASN A 40 -1.47 7.80 -5.61
C ASN A 40 -1.22 7.88 -4.09
N GLY A 41 -0.08 8.40 -3.70
CA GLY A 41 0.26 8.56 -2.30
C GLY A 41 1.55 9.31 -2.08
N PHE A 42 2.07 9.14 -0.87
CA PHE A 42 3.33 9.73 -0.45
C PHE A 42 4.18 8.72 0.32
N TYR A 43 5.48 8.78 0.10
CA TYR A 43 6.48 7.99 0.78
C TYR A 43 7.43 8.91 1.55
N HIS A 44 7.70 8.59 2.81
CA HIS A 44 8.69 9.25 3.64
C HIS A 44 9.69 8.19 4.12
N THR A 45 10.83 8.11 3.43
CA THR A 45 11.89 7.17 3.79
C THR A 45 12.58 7.58 5.09
N ALA A 46 12.99 6.60 5.89
CA ALA A 46 13.84 6.83 7.07
C ALA A 46 15.34 6.80 6.74
N VAL A 47 15.70 6.30 5.56
CA VAL A 47 17.09 6.09 5.13
C VAL A 47 17.32 6.62 3.72
N THR A 48 18.54 7.06 3.42
CA THR A 48 18.97 7.46 2.07
C THR A 48 20.44 7.12 1.85
N ALA A 49 20.81 6.80 0.61
CA ALA A 49 22.21 6.63 0.19
C ALA A 49 22.90 7.95 -0.19
N THR A 50 22.18 9.08 -0.12
CA THR A 50 22.68 10.41 -0.48
C THR A 50 22.92 11.25 0.77
N ASN A 51 23.66 12.35 0.64
CA ASN A 51 23.80 13.35 1.70
C ASN A 51 22.68 14.40 1.70
N ASN A 52 21.69 14.26 0.80
CA ASN A 52 20.60 15.21 0.68
C ASN A 52 19.62 15.05 1.85
N LYS A 53 19.03 16.16 2.30
CA LYS A 53 17.98 16.12 3.33
C LYS A 53 16.77 15.36 2.79
N ILE A 54 16.38 14.28 3.49
CA ILE A 54 15.18 13.50 3.19
C ILE A 54 13.94 14.40 3.16
N LYS A 55 13.10 14.19 2.14
CA LYS A 55 11.80 14.85 1.97
C LYS A 55 10.74 13.82 1.60
N VAL A 56 9.49 14.12 1.94
CA VAL A 56 8.32 13.36 1.46
C VAL A 56 8.31 13.38 -0.06
N SER A 57 8.16 12.21 -0.68
CA SER A 57 8.16 12.05 -2.13
C SER A 57 6.85 11.42 -2.61
N PRO A 58 6.32 11.81 -3.78
CA PRO A 58 5.09 11.23 -4.32
C PRO A 58 5.32 9.77 -4.75
N LEU A 59 4.28 8.97 -4.63
CA LEU A 59 4.21 7.64 -5.21
C LEU A 59 2.96 7.48 -6.07
N GLN A 60 3.05 6.62 -7.08
CA GLN A 60 1.94 6.21 -7.93
C GLN A 60 2.05 4.73 -8.25
N GLY A 61 0.93 4.02 -8.23
CA GLY A 61 0.92 2.58 -8.46
C GLY A 61 -0.45 2.03 -8.80
N SER A 62 -0.51 0.70 -8.87
CA SER A 62 -1.72 -0.06 -9.14
C SER A 62 -1.74 -1.35 -8.32
N GLN A 63 -2.92 -1.77 -7.87
CA GLN A 63 -3.16 -3.08 -7.31
C GLN A 63 -4.07 -3.91 -8.21
N GLN A 64 -3.81 -5.21 -8.27
CA GLN A 64 -4.70 -6.16 -8.94
C GLN A 64 -6.01 -6.27 -8.16
N ARG A 65 -7.13 -6.20 -8.86
CA ARG A 65 -8.48 -6.15 -8.26
C ARG A 65 -9.11 -7.51 -8.12
N THR A 66 -8.91 -8.35 -9.13
CA THR A 66 -9.48 -9.68 -9.21
C THR A 66 -8.50 -10.65 -8.59
N ASN A 67 -8.52 -10.82 -7.27
CA ASN A 67 -7.77 -11.91 -6.66
C ASN A 67 -8.72 -12.92 -6.02
N GLN A 68 -8.74 -14.14 -6.58
CA GLN A 68 -9.58 -15.25 -6.13
C GLN A 68 -9.30 -15.69 -4.68
N LYS A 69 -8.21 -15.18 -4.07
CA LYS A 69 -7.73 -15.53 -2.73
C LYS A 69 -7.55 -14.34 -1.79
N ASN A 70 -8.14 -13.17 -2.07
CA ASN A 70 -8.07 -11.96 -1.23
C ASN A 70 -6.65 -11.39 -0.95
N HIS A 71 -5.62 -11.81 -1.68
CA HIS A 71 -4.23 -11.33 -1.52
C HIS A 71 -3.74 -10.59 -2.77
N PRO A 72 -4.22 -9.36 -3.06
CA PRO A 72 -3.87 -8.62 -4.27
C PRO A 72 -2.35 -8.38 -4.39
N THR A 73 -1.83 -8.60 -5.61
CA THR A 73 -0.50 -8.10 -5.98
C THR A 73 -0.60 -6.63 -6.32
N PHE A 74 0.50 -5.90 -6.13
CA PHE A 74 0.56 -4.49 -6.44
C PHE A 74 1.97 -4.07 -6.84
N GLY A 75 2.08 -2.90 -7.44
CA GLY A 75 3.34 -2.23 -7.64
C GLY A 75 3.16 -0.72 -7.61
N PHE A 76 4.19 -0.01 -7.16
CA PHE A 76 4.21 1.45 -7.18
C PHE A 76 5.62 1.98 -7.41
N THR A 77 5.67 3.20 -7.97
CA THR A 77 6.90 3.94 -8.22
C THR A 77 6.97 5.13 -7.27
N VAL A 78 8.12 5.37 -6.67
CA VAL A 78 8.45 6.56 -5.88
C VAL A 78 9.43 7.41 -6.69
N ASN A 79 9.02 8.64 -7.00
CA ASN A 79 9.89 9.62 -7.64
C ASN A 79 10.45 10.55 -6.54
N TRP A 80 11.73 10.39 -6.19
CA TRP A 80 12.31 11.05 -5.02
C TRP A 80 12.47 12.55 -5.24
N THR A 81 11.84 13.39 -4.41
CA THR A 81 11.90 14.87 -4.56
C THR A 81 13.22 15.49 -4.09
N PHE A 82 14.14 14.66 -3.60
CA PHE A 82 15.40 15.09 -3.00
C PHE A 82 16.62 14.37 -3.59
N SER A 83 16.45 13.58 -4.66
CA SER A 83 17.53 12.92 -5.40
C SER A 83 17.10 12.66 -6.84
N ASP A 84 18.06 12.48 -7.75
CA ASP A 84 17.79 12.18 -9.16
C ASP A 84 17.51 10.69 -9.41
N SER A 85 16.86 10.03 -8.45
CA SER A 85 16.62 8.59 -8.47
C SER A 85 15.14 8.26 -8.41
N VAL A 86 14.81 7.04 -8.82
CA VAL A 86 13.47 6.46 -8.76
C VAL A 86 13.58 5.08 -8.11
N THR A 87 12.58 4.70 -7.31
CA THR A 87 12.48 3.35 -6.77
C THR A 87 11.13 2.77 -7.13
N VAL A 88 11.12 1.51 -7.56
CA VAL A 88 9.90 0.75 -7.79
C VAL A 88 9.80 -0.33 -6.72
N PHE A 89 8.60 -0.51 -6.19
CA PHE A 89 8.27 -1.61 -5.30
C PHE A 89 7.22 -2.47 -5.97
N THR A 90 7.39 -3.78 -5.87
CA THR A 90 6.39 -4.76 -6.27
C THR A 90 6.16 -5.73 -5.14
N GLY A 91 4.91 -6.11 -4.91
CA GLY A 91 4.60 -6.94 -3.76
C GLY A 91 3.20 -7.54 -3.76
N GLN A 92 2.88 -8.14 -2.63
CA GLN A 92 1.59 -8.74 -2.34
C GLN A 92 1.17 -8.43 -0.90
N CYS A 93 -0.12 -8.16 -0.71
CA CYS A 93 -0.69 -8.05 0.63
C CYS A 93 -1.13 -9.43 1.13
N PHE A 94 -0.79 -9.73 2.38
CA PHE A 94 -1.21 -10.91 3.12
C PHE A 94 -1.93 -10.50 4.39
N VAL A 95 -2.83 -11.37 4.85
CA VAL A 95 -3.45 -11.23 6.16
C VAL A 95 -3.05 -12.42 7.02
N ASP A 96 -2.58 -12.15 8.23
CA ASP A 96 -2.23 -13.20 9.19
C ASP A 96 -3.45 -13.78 9.92
N GLU A 97 -3.21 -14.80 10.75
CA GLU A 97 -4.25 -15.47 11.52
C GLU A 97 -4.99 -14.55 12.50
N ASN A 98 -4.38 -13.41 12.88
CA ASN A 98 -4.95 -12.40 13.76
C ASN A 98 -5.68 -11.28 12.99
N GLY A 99 -5.76 -11.37 11.66
CA GLY A 99 -6.35 -10.35 10.82
C GLY A 99 -5.43 -9.15 10.54
N LYS A 100 -4.14 -9.23 10.89
CA LYS A 100 -3.18 -8.16 10.62
C LYS A 100 -2.70 -8.24 9.18
N GLU A 101 -2.80 -7.11 8.49
CA GLU A 101 -2.35 -6.97 7.11
C GLU A 101 -0.85 -6.70 7.04
N VAL A 102 -0.17 -7.37 6.10
CA VAL A 102 1.27 -7.25 5.87
C VAL A 102 1.54 -7.13 4.38
N LEU A 103 2.24 -6.06 4.00
CA LEU A 103 2.75 -5.88 2.65
C LEU A 103 4.12 -6.56 2.53
N LYS A 104 4.23 -7.56 1.66
CA LYS A 104 5.52 -8.17 1.31
C LYS A 104 5.96 -7.62 -0.04
N THR A 105 7.03 -6.83 -0.02
CA THR A 105 7.58 -6.17 -1.21
C THR A 105 9.01 -6.60 -1.46
N MET A 106 9.44 -6.46 -2.71
CA MET A 106 10.85 -6.37 -3.11
C MET A 106 11.23 -4.92 -3.38
#